data_AF-A0A368F8D8-F1
#
_entry.id   AF-A0A368F8D8-F1
#
_cell.length_a   1.000
_cell.length_b   1.000
_cell.length_c   1.000
_cell.angle_alpha   90.00
_cell.angle_beta   90.00
_cell.angle_gamma   90.00
#
_symmetry.space_group_name_H-M   'P 1'
#
loop_
_entity.id
_entity.type
_entity.pdbx_description
1 polymer ?
#
loop_
_entity_poly.entity_id
_entity_poly.type
_entity_poly.pdbx_seq_one_letter_code
_entity_poly.pdbx_strand_id
1 'polypeptide(L)'
;MGLMHYGYSFKIDDLDLTPQGRAEIDIERERLTFILRKCLLQELGPGLGTEKLANILLAIASFVDIAEKRRNYLEVCDLMATINLSSLAKSVYLKQFDL
;
A
#
# COMPACT_ATOMS: atom_id res chain seq x y z
N MET A 1 -17.04 -1.32 25.28
CA MET A 1 -15.74 -0.63 25.39
C MET A 1 -14.92 -1.03 24.18
N GLY A 2 -14.94 -0.20 23.12
CA GLY A 2 -14.29 -0.50 21.85
C GLY A 2 -12.79 -0.26 21.97
N LEU A 3 -12.01 -1.32 21.82
CA LEU A 3 -10.56 -1.23 21.71
C LEU A 3 -10.24 -0.58 20.38
N MET A 4 -9.68 0.63 20.44
CA MET A 4 -9.06 1.31 19.30
C MET A 4 -7.99 0.38 18.73
N HIS A 5 -8.28 -0.23 17.59
CA HIS A 5 -7.26 -0.79 16.72
C HIS A 5 -6.37 0.37 16.28
N TYR A 6 -5.17 0.47 16.86
CA TYR A 6 -4.11 1.30 16.33
C TYR A 6 -3.84 0.84 14.89
N GLY A 7 -4.33 1.63 13.93
CA GLY A 7 -4.40 1.31 12.52
C GLY A 7 -3.05 1.36 11.80
N TYR A 8 -2.21 0.36 12.06
CA TYR A 8 -1.11 -0.01 11.17
C TYR A 8 -1.37 -1.37 10.51
N SER A 9 -2.65 -1.68 10.25
CA SER A 9 -3.02 -2.91 9.55
C SER A 9 -2.75 -2.71 8.06
N PHE A 10 -1.66 -3.32 7.59
CA PHE A 10 -1.37 -3.51 6.17
C PHE A 10 -2.49 -4.33 5.54
N LYS A 11 -3.56 -3.68 5.08
CA LYS A 11 -4.62 -4.41 4.37
C LYS A 11 -4.07 -4.87 3.02
N ILE A 12 -4.01 -6.19 2.84
CA ILE A 12 -3.77 -6.84 1.54
C ILE A 12 -5.10 -6.87 0.78
N ASP A 13 -5.80 -5.73 0.74
CA ASP A 13 -7.08 -5.65 0.01
C ASP A 13 -6.81 -5.48 -1.51
N ASP A 14 -5.63 -4.99 -1.87
CA ASP A 14 -5.25 -4.59 -3.25
C ASP A 14 -4.42 -5.62 -4.04
N LEU A 15 -4.29 -6.85 -3.55
CA LEU A 15 -3.77 -7.95 -4.36
C LEU A 15 -4.94 -8.81 -4.82
N ASP A 16 -4.92 -9.23 -6.09
CA ASP A 16 -5.79 -10.25 -6.71
C ASP A 16 -5.56 -11.64 -6.08
N LEU A 17 -5.67 -11.71 -4.75
CA LEU A 17 -5.54 -12.91 -3.95
C LEU A 17 -6.91 -13.50 -3.69
N THR A 18 -6.95 -14.82 -3.61
CA THR A 18 -8.11 -15.51 -3.05
C THR A 18 -8.26 -15.16 -1.57
N PRO A 19 -9.47 -15.27 -0.99
CA PRO A 19 -9.66 -15.11 0.45
C PRO A 19 -8.74 -16.03 1.29
N GLN A 20 -8.47 -17.25 0.80
CA GLN A 20 -7.52 -18.15 1.44
C GLN A 20 -6.08 -17.60 1.42
N GLY A 21 -5.62 -17.11 0.27
CA GLY A 21 -4.27 -16.53 0.14
C GLY A 21 -4.07 -15.31 1.05
N ARG A 22 -5.10 -14.47 1.20
CA ARG A 22 -5.06 -13.36 2.19
C ARG A 22 -4.86 -13.87 3.61
N ALA A 23 -5.65 -14.87 4.02
CA ALA A 23 -5.56 -15.43 5.37
C ALA A 23 -4.17 -16.05 5.66
N GLU A 24 -3.60 -16.77 4.69
CA GLU A 24 -2.25 -17.35 4.84
C GLU A 24 -1.18 -16.27 5.01
N ILE A 25 -1.23 -15.20 4.23
CA ILE A 25 -0.26 -14.11 4.36
C ILE A 25 -0.43 -13.37 5.70
N ASP A 26 -1.66 -13.15 6.16
CA ASP A 26 -1.90 -12.50 7.45
C ASP A 26 -1.36 -13.35 8.62
N ILE A 27 -1.55 -14.67 8.59
CA ILE A 27 -0.98 -15.60 9.58
C ILE A 27 0.55 -15.50 9.59
N GLU A 28 1.17 -15.55 8.41
CA GLU A 28 2.63 -15.47 8.30
C GLU A 28 3.17 -14.11 8.74
N ARG A 29 2.46 -13.03 8.44
CA ARG A 29 2.80 -11.68 8.90
C ARG A 29 2.78 -11.59 10.42
N GLU A 30 1.73 -12.10 11.07
CA GLU A 30 1.65 -12.13 12.52
C GLU A 30 2.80 -12.93 13.12
N ARG A 31 3.09 -14.11 12.57
CA ARG A 31 4.19 -14.97 13.01
C ARG A 31 5.54 -14.26 12.91
N LEU A 32 5.83 -13.63 11.77
CA LEU A 32 7.09 -12.91 11.55
C LEU A 32 7.21 -11.67 12.45
N THR A 33 6.12 -10.91 12.62
CA THR A 33 6.10 -9.75 13.52
C THR A 33 6.36 -10.15 14.97
N PHE A 34 5.80 -11.28 15.39
CA PHE A 34 6.03 -11.82 16.73
C PHE A 34 7.49 -12.25 16.93
N ILE A 35 8.08 -12.94 15.97
CA ILE A 35 9.50 -13.35 16.03
C ILE A 35 10.40 -12.10 16.08
N LEU A 36 10.16 -11.13 15.21
CA LEU A 36 10.91 -9.86 15.19
C LEU A 36 10.85 -9.15 16.54
N ARG A 37 9.65 -9.05 17.14
CA ARG A 37 9.48 -8.48 18.48
C ARG A 37 10.31 -9.23 19.52
N LYS A 38 10.28 -10.56 19.52
CA LYS A 38 11.07 -11.36 20.47
C LYS A 38 12.57 -11.08 20.34
N CYS A 39 13.10 -11.10 19.12
CA CYS A 39 14.51 -10.81 18.86
C CYS A 39 14.90 -9.41 19.34
N LEU A 40 14.11 -8.39 19.01
CA LEU A 40 14.42 -7.01 19.40
C LEU A 40 14.38 -6.79 20.90
N LEU A 41 13.42 -7.39 21.60
CA LEU A 41 13.33 -7.30 23.05
C LEU A 41 14.47 -8.05 23.75
N GLN A 42 14.92 -9.17 23.17
CA GLN A 42 16.04 -9.94 23.71
C GLN A 42 17.38 -9.21 23.54
N GLU A 43 17.63 -8.61 22.37
CA GLU A 43 18.91 -7.99 22.06
C GLU A 43 19.05 -6.56 22.61
N LEU A 44 17.98 -5.76 22.61
CA LEU A 44 18.02 -4.33 22.93
C LEU A 44 17.33 -4.00 24.26
N GLY A 45 16.71 -4.98 24.91
CA GLY A 45 15.87 -4.77 26.08
C GLY A 45 14.51 -4.14 25.75
N PRO A 46 13.64 -3.97 26.75
CA PRO A 46 12.24 -3.63 26.53
C PRO A 46 12.00 -2.22 25.96
N GLY A 47 12.77 -1.21 26.39
CA GLY A 47 12.61 0.16 25.93
C GLY A 47 13.03 0.34 24.46
N LEU A 48 14.34 0.18 24.20
CA LEU A 48 14.91 0.33 22.85
C LEU A 48 14.37 -0.71 21.86
N GLY A 49 14.12 -1.95 22.30
CA GLY A 49 13.54 -2.98 21.44
C GLY A 49 12.13 -2.63 20.95
N THR A 50 11.29 -2.07 21.82
CA THR A 50 9.95 -1.62 21.43
C THR A 50 9.99 -0.42 20.49
N GLU A 51 10.87 0.55 20.77
CA GLU A 51 11.08 1.71 19.89
C GLU A 51 11.57 1.28 18.50
N LYS A 52 12.55 0.37 18.45
CA LYS A 52 13.09 -0.14 17.19
C LYS A 52 12.03 -0.89 16.38
N LEU A 53 11.20 -1.69 17.04
CA LEU A 53 10.10 -2.40 16.40
C LEU A 53 9.11 -1.41 15.76
N ALA A 54 8.71 -0.37 16.51
CA ALA A 54 7.81 0.67 16.00
C ALA A 54 8.40 1.38 14.77
N ASN A 55 9.68 1.76 14.84
CA ASN A 55 10.37 2.41 13.72
C ASN A 55 10.45 1.52 12.47
N ILE A 56 10.67 0.21 12.63
CA ILE A 56 10.67 -0.74 11.51
C ILE A 56 9.28 -0.82 10.89
N LEU A 57 8.23 -1.00 11.69
CA LEU A 57 6.86 -1.10 11.18
C LEU A 57 6.41 0.18 10.46
N LEU A 58 6.77 1.36 11.00
CA LEU A 58 6.52 2.65 10.37
C LEU A 58 7.26 2.80 9.03
N ALA A 59 8.52 2.36 8.96
CA ALA A 59 9.29 2.40 7.72
C ALA A 59 8.65 1.52 6.64
N ILE A 60 8.25 0.28 6.97
CA ILE A 60 7.58 -0.62 6.03
C ILE A 60 6.26 0.02 5.56
N ALA A 61 5.47 0.62 6.46
CA ALA A 61 4.20 1.23 6.10
C ALA A 61 4.39 2.42 5.14
N SER A 62 5.43 3.23 5.39
CA SER A 62 5.81 4.34 4.53
C SER A 62 6.25 3.86 3.14
N PHE A 63 6.99 2.74 3.06
CA PHE A 63 7.40 2.17 1.77
C PHE A 63 6.21 1.71 0.94
N VAL A 64 5.19 1.12 1.56
CA VAL A 64 3.97 0.69 0.85
C VAL A 64 3.19 1.89 0.34
N ASP A 65 2.96 2.91 1.16
CA ASP A 65 2.28 4.14 0.73
C ASP A 65 3.00 4.82 -0.45
N ILE A 66 4.34 4.88 -0.42
CA ILE A 66 5.14 5.39 -1.54
C ILE A 66 4.97 4.51 -2.79
N ALA A 67 4.94 3.19 -2.64
CA ALA A 67 4.80 2.26 -3.75
C ALA A 67 3.39 2.35 -4.39
N GLU A 68 2.33 2.48 -3.59
CA GLU A 68 0.96 2.70 -4.06
C GLU A 68 0.85 4.03 -4.82
N LYS A 69 1.37 5.13 -4.26
CA LYS A 69 1.40 6.43 -4.96
C LYS A 69 2.11 6.35 -6.31
N ARG A 70 3.22 5.62 -6.39
CA ARG A 70 3.94 5.40 -7.65
C ARG A 70 3.15 4.55 -8.64
N ARG A 71 2.46 3.50 -8.17
CA ARG A 71 1.58 2.67 -9.01
C ARG A 71 0.45 3.51 -9.60
N ASN A 72 -0.26 4.25 -8.76
CA ASN A 72 -1.36 5.13 -9.18
C ASN A 72 -0.90 6.18 -10.21
N TYR A 73 0.30 6.75 -10.02
CA TYR A 73 0.88 7.67 -10.98
C TYR A 73 1.12 7.01 -12.35
N LEU A 74 1.68 5.79 -12.37
CA LEU A 74 1.91 5.05 -13.61
C LEU A 74 0.60 4.68 -14.32
N GLU A 75 -0.43 4.27 -13.57
CA GLU A 75 -1.76 3.98 -14.12
C GLU A 75 -2.39 5.22 -14.79
N VAL A 76 -2.26 6.39 -14.16
CA VAL A 76 -2.73 7.65 -14.77
C VAL A 76 -1.93 7.98 -16.04
N CYS A 77 -0.60 7.80 -16.03
CA CYS A 77 0.22 8.01 -17.22
C CYS A 77 -0.17 7.07 -18.37
N ASP A 78 -0.42 5.80 -18.08
CA ASP A 78 -0.83 4.81 -19.08
C ASP A 78 -2.23 5.12 -19.66
N LEU A 79 -3.18 5.52 -18.81
CA LEU A 79 -4.48 6.02 -19.25
C LEU A 79 -4.34 7.25 -20.14
N MET A 80 -3.49 8.20 -19.77
CA MET A 80 -3.25 9.42 -20.56
C MET A 80 -2.55 9.13 -21.89
N ALA A 81 -1.68 8.13 -21.95
CA ALA A 81 -1.09 7.65 -23.21
C ALA A 81 -2.14 6.98 -24.11
N THR A 82 -3.10 6.26 -23.52
CA THR A 82 -4.21 5.61 -24.23
C THR A 82 -5.23 6.62 -24.75
N ILE A 83 -5.48 7.70 -24.01
CA ILE A 83 -6.23 8.86 -24.49
C ILE A 83 -5.36 9.60 -25.50
N ASN A 84 -5.41 9.14 -26.75
CA ASN A 84 -4.74 9.81 -27.87
C ASN A 84 -5.22 11.27 -27.89
N LEU A 85 -4.34 12.21 -27.54
CA LEU A 85 -4.60 13.65 -27.55
C LEU A 85 -5.16 14.10 -28.92
N SER A 86 -4.78 13.39 -29.98
CA SER A 86 -5.29 13.51 -31.35
C SER A 86 -6.78 13.15 -31.49
N SER A 87 -7.28 12.12 -30.81
CA SER A 87 -8.70 11.75 -30.79
C SER A 87 -9.53 12.76 -30.00
N LEU A 88 -9.02 13.21 -28.84
CA LEU A 88 -9.67 14.27 -28.06
C LEU A 88 -9.73 15.58 -28.86
N ALA A 89 -8.61 16.03 -29.44
CA ALA A 89 -8.56 17.22 -30.29
C ALA A 89 -9.47 17.12 -31.52
N LYS A 90 -9.53 15.94 -32.17
CA LYS A 90 -10.44 15.70 -33.30
C LYS A 90 -11.91 15.81 -32.89
N SER A 91 -12.29 15.26 -31.73
CA SER A 91 -13.67 15.38 -31.22
C SER A 91 -14.06 16.81 -30.81
N VAL A 92 -13.12 17.59 -30.24
CA VAL A 92 -13.33 19.00 -29.90
C VAL A 92 -13.43 19.85 -31.17
N TYR A 93 -12.56 19.62 -32.15
CA TYR A 93 -12.59 20.29 -33.44
C TYR A 93 -13.92 20.02 -34.15
N LEU A 94 -14.35 18.76 -34.28
CA LEU A 94 -15.61 18.39 -34.95
C LEU A 94 -16.85 19.00 -34.27
N LYS A 95 -16.90 19.07 -32.93
CA LYS A 95 -18.00 19.75 -32.21
C LYS A 95 -18.09 21.25 -32.47
N GLN A 96 -17.00 21.88 -32.91
CA GLN A 96 -16.96 23.31 -33.22
C GLN A 96 -17.58 23.63 -34.60
N PHE A 97 -17.76 22.62 -35.46
CA PHE A 97 -18.36 22.76 -36.80
C PHE A 97 -19.83 22.31 -36.90
N ASP A 98 -20.43 21.80 -35.81
CA ASP A 98 -21.87 21.48 -35.72
C ASP A 98 -22.73 22.74 -35.37
N LEU A 99 -22.32 23.92 -35.85
CA LEU A 99 -23.04 25.20 -35.72
C LEU A 99 -23.61 25.66 -37.07
#